data_AF-A0A382VBB2-F1
#
_entry.id   AF-A0A382VBB2-F1
#
_cell.length_a   1.000
_cell.length_b   1.000
_cell.length_c   1.000
_cell.angle_alpha   90.00
_cell.angle_beta   90.00
_cell.angle_gamma   90.00
#
_symmetry.space_group_name_H-M   'P 1'
#
loop_
_entity.id
_entity.type
_entity.pdbx_description
1 polymer ?
#
loop_
_entity_poly.entity_id
_entity_poly.type
_entity_poly.pdbx_seq_one_letter_code
_entity_poly.pdbx_strand_id
1 'polypeptide(L)'
;MILIFIKSHDAKTVFKSVESPINMCMLFGLLTLFTALAIAGVAAWFSIVGLMTFFQGAALSIAVMAGTLEVGKLVTVSWLYRYWKETSLLVRSYLSLAVVFLMLITSIGIFGYLSKAHQEVSGNSADAFAVVERLENQIERENNKITLIEERIERIQNDTGVDNTQSIAQQVAIRDGAWDRVQGDINYAQGQIDDIRDQLRIDVASQDTRLETLDEAVNDLRNRGVETVTVRE
;
A
#
# COMPACT_ATOMS: atom_id res chain seq x y z
N MET A 1 31.07 94.91 -22.86
CA MET A 1 29.88 94.19 -23.38
C MET A 1 29.88 92.83 -22.68
N ILE A 2 29.05 92.48 -21.69
CA ILE A 2 27.77 92.99 -21.20
C ILE A 2 27.70 92.76 -19.69
N LEU A 3 27.12 93.76 -19.02
CA LEU A 3 26.67 93.80 -17.63
C LEU A 3 25.24 93.23 -17.59
N ILE A 4 24.92 92.25 -16.74
CA ILE A 4 23.51 92.03 -16.32
C ILE A 4 23.44 91.79 -14.82
N PHE A 5 22.53 92.52 -14.21
CA PHE A 5 22.27 92.79 -12.82
C PHE A 5 20.88 92.26 -12.49
N ILE A 6 20.72 91.28 -11.59
CA ILE A 6 19.46 90.94 -10.91
C ILE A 6 19.85 90.43 -9.51
N LYS A 7 19.96 91.30 -8.50
CA LYS A 7 18.92 91.71 -7.55
C LYS A 7 18.32 90.55 -6.72
N SER A 8 18.85 90.42 -5.50
CA SER A 8 18.13 90.20 -4.23
C SER A 8 16.86 89.34 -4.28
N HIS A 9 16.95 88.10 -3.79
CA HIS A 9 15.95 87.62 -2.86
C HIS A 9 16.57 86.73 -1.77
N ASP A 10 16.23 87.11 -0.56
CA ASP A 10 16.60 86.60 0.74
C ASP A 10 16.39 85.09 0.87
N ALA A 11 17.47 84.30 0.75
CA ALA A 11 17.44 82.84 0.98
C ALA A 11 17.79 82.47 2.43
N LYS A 12 17.79 83.43 3.36
CA LYS A 12 18.09 83.18 4.78
C LYS A 12 16.85 82.91 5.64
N THR A 13 15.65 82.93 5.07
CA THR A 13 14.39 82.84 5.81
C THR A 13 13.65 81.51 5.69
N VAL A 14 14.05 80.61 4.77
CA VAL A 14 13.35 79.32 4.59
C VAL A 14 13.94 78.19 5.45
N PHE A 15 15.21 78.28 5.86
CA PHE A 15 15.86 77.27 6.70
C PHE A 15 15.87 77.63 8.20
N LYS A 16 14.85 78.36 8.65
CA LYS A 16 14.71 78.80 10.05
C LYS A 16 13.40 78.31 10.68
N SER A 17 13.02 77.06 10.41
CA SER A 17 11.91 76.40 11.13
C SER A 17 12.18 74.95 11.56
N VAL A 18 13.43 74.47 11.52
CA VAL A 18 13.84 73.27 12.25
C VAL A 18 14.68 73.69 13.45
N GLU A 19 14.09 74.50 14.33
CA GLU A 19 14.60 74.67 15.69
C GLU A 19 14.30 73.39 16.49
N SER A 20 15.25 72.47 16.52
CA SER A 20 16.04 72.24 17.74
C SER A 20 17.07 71.12 17.51
N PRO A 21 18.38 71.37 17.74
CA PRO A 21 19.37 70.30 17.77
C PRO A 21 19.08 69.24 18.86
N ILE A 22 18.22 69.59 19.83
CA ILE A 22 17.72 68.71 20.88
C ILE A 22 16.84 67.60 20.31
N ASN A 23 15.94 67.90 19.36
CA ASN A 23 15.06 66.89 18.76
C ASN A 23 15.81 65.83 17.95
N MET A 24 16.88 66.22 17.25
CA MET A 24 17.68 65.28 16.46
C MET A 24 18.46 64.30 17.36
N CYS A 25 19.05 64.80 18.46
CA CYS A 25 19.75 63.97 19.44
C CYS A 25 18.79 63.05 20.22
N MET A 26 17.62 63.55 20.61
CA MET A 26 16.60 62.72 21.28
C MET A 26 16.00 61.67 20.35
N LEU A 27 15.74 62.02 19.08
CA LEU A 27 15.26 61.08 18.08
C LEU A 27 16.28 59.97 17.81
N PHE A 28 17.56 60.32 17.68
CA PHE A 28 18.64 59.35 17.51
C PHE A 28 18.80 58.43 18.75
N GLY A 29 18.68 58.98 19.96
CA GLY A 29 18.70 58.19 21.20
C GLY A 29 17.53 57.21 21.30
N LEU A 30 16.32 57.64 20.93
CA LEU A 30 15.15 56.77 20.90
C LEU A 30 15.29 55.66 19.86
N LEU A 31 15.78 56.00 18.67
CA LEU A 31 15.98 55.04 17.57
C LEU A 31 17.00 53.96 17.96
N THR A 32 18.12 54.36 18.58
CA THR A 32 19.16 53.42 19.04
C THR A 32 18.68 52.51 20.17
N LEU A 33 17.87 53.04 21.11
CA LEU A 33 17.24 52.21 22.13
C LEU A 33 16.28 51.19 21.52
N PHE A 34 15.44 51.62 20.57
CA PHE A 34 14.50 50.74 19.89
C PHE A 34 15.20 49.63 19.10
N THR A 35 16.24 49.95 18.33
CA THR A 35 16.99 48.95 17.56
C THR A 35 17.73 47.97 18.47
N ALA A 36 18.34 48.46 19.56
CA ALA A 36 19.00 47.60 20.53
C ALA A 36 18.01 46.64 21.22
N LEU A 37 16.84 47.13 21.63
CA LEU A 37 15.79 46.32 22.25
C LEU A 37 15.21 45.31 21.25
N ALA A 38 15.02 45.69 19.99
CA ALA A 38 14.53 44.80 18.94
C ALA A 38 15.51 43.65 18.69
N ILE A 39 16.81 43.94 18.54
CA ILE A 39 17.84 42.91 18.35
C ILE A 39 17.88 41.98 19.57
N ALA A 40 17.85 42.53 20.79
CA ALA A 40 17.83 41.74 22.02
C ALA A 40 16.57 40.87 22.14
N GLY A 41 15.40 41.41 21.78
CA GLY A 41 14.12 40.69 21.81
C GLY A 41 14.07 39.52 20.83
N VAL A 42 14.55 39.72 19.60
CA VAL A 42 14.65 38.65 18.59
C VAL A 42 15.61 37.56 19.07
N ALA A 43 16.77 37.94 19.62
CA ALA A 43 17.73 36.99 20.17
C ALA A 43 17.14 36.20 21.36
N ALA A 44 16.44 36.87 22.28
CA ALA A 44 15.77 36.25 23.41
C ALA A 44 14.69 35.26 22.96
N TRP A 45 13.88 35.61 21.95
CA TRP A 45 12.87 34.72 21.39
C TRP A 45 13.48 33.42 20.87
N PHE A 46 14.47 33.50 19.97
CA PHE A 46 15.14 32.31 19.42
C PHE A 46 15.86 31.50 20.50
N SER A 47 16.49 32.17 21.47
CA SER A 47 17.10 31.53 22.63
C SER A 47 16.10 30.72 23.45
N ILE A 48 14.95 31.31 23.81
CA ILE A 48 13.90 30.65 24.59
C ILE A 48 13.34 29.45 23.85
N VAL A 49 12.96 29.63 22.57
CA VAL A 49 12.42 28.52 21.77
C VAL A 49 13.43 27.39 21.63
N GLY A 50 14.70 27.70 21.41
CA GLY A 50 15.73 26.68 21.29
C GLY A 50 16.12 26.01 22.60
N LEU A 51 16.04 26.66 23.76
CA LEU A 51 16.21 25.99 25.05
C LEU A 51 15.05 25.04 25.37
N MET A 52 13.83 25.39 24.96
CA MET A 52 12.66 24.51 25.12
C MET A 52 12.79 23.20 24.34
N THR A 53 13.55 23.16 23.24
CA THR A 53 13.70 21.92 22.44
C THR A 53 14.49 20.84 23.17
N PHE A 54 15.43 21.22 24.06
CA PHE A 54 16.22 20.27 24.84
C PHE A 54 15.44 19.56 25.95
N PHE A 55 14.31 20.13 26.39
CA PHE A 55 13.58 19.67 27.56
C PHE A 55 12.06 19.66 27.31
N GLN A 56 11.63 18.76 26.43
CA GLN A 56 10.24 18.71 25.96
C GLN A 56 9.19 18.52 27.08
N GLY A 57 9.58 17.94 28.23
CA GLY A 57 8.69 17.72 29.37
C GLY A 57 8.48 18.93 30.29
N ALA A 58 9.26 20.00 30.14
CA ALA A 58 9.23 21.17 31.05
C ALA A 58 9.39 22.51 30.31
N ALA A 59 8.94 22.56 29.04
CA ALA A 59 9.14 23.70 28.16
C ALA A 59 8.67 25.03 28.76
N LEU A 60 7.50 25.06 29.42
CA LEU A 60 6.97 26.27 30.03
C LEU A 60 7.85 26.78 31.18
N SER A 61 8.31 25.89 32.06
CA SER A 61 9.18 26.25 33.18
C SER A 61 10.51 26.82 32.67
N ILE A 62 11.04 26.26 31.59
CA ILE A 62 12.28 26.72 30.97
C ILE A 62 12.09 28.04 30.25
N ALA A 63 10.94 28.26 29.62
CA ALA A 63 10.61 29.54 29.01
C ALA A 63 10.58 30.67 30.05
N VAL A 64 9.97 30.42 31.22
CA VAL A 64 9.96 31.39 32.32
C VAL A 64 11.37 31.64 32.83
N MET A 65 12.15 30.59 33.09
CA MET A 65 13.54 30.72 33.53
C MET A 65 14.38 31.50 32.52
N ALA A 66 14.41 31.07 31.26
CA ALA A 66 15.17 31.73 30.19
C ALA A 66 14.74 33.18 30.01
N GLY A 67 13.44 33.47 30.05
CA GLY A 67 12.91 34.84 30.04
C GLY A 67 13.48 35.69 31.18
N THR A 68 13.51 35.16 32.41
CA THR A 68 14.12 35.89 33.55
C THR A 68 15.62 36.10 33.39
N LEU A 69 16.35 35.14 32.80
CA LEU A 69 17.79 35.26 32.55
C LEU A 69 18.12 36.33 31.50
N GLU A 70 17.32 36.42 30.42
CA GLU A 70 17.49 37.46 29.40
C GLU A 70 17.24 38.87 29.94
N VAL A 71 16.18 39.05 30.75
CA VAL A 71 15.90 40.33 31.42
C VAL A 71 16.99 40.66 32.44
N GLY A 72 17.41 39.68 33.25
CA GLY A 72 18.45 39.85 34.26
C GLY A 72 19.78 40.31 33.68
N LYS A 73 20.14 39.82 32.49
CA LYS A 73 21.34 40.25 31.76
C LYS A 73 21.28 41.72 31.38
N LEU A 74 20.18 42.20 30.81
CA LEU A 74 20.01 43.61 30.43
C LEU A 74 20.06 44.54 31.65
N VAL A 75 19.36 44.16 32.74
CA VAL A 75 19.36 44.93 33.99
C VAL A 75 20.77 44.98 34.59
N THR A 76 21.49 43.85 34.62
CA THR A 76 22.85 43.77 35.15
C THR A 76 23.82 44.63 34.33
N VAL A 77 23.75 44.57 33.01
CA VAL A 77 24.57 45.42 32.12
C VAL A 77 24.26 46.89 32.33
N SER A 78 22.99 47.27 32.41
CA SER A 78 22.56 48.65 32.65
C SER A 78 23.05 49.19 33.99
N TRP A 79 22.91 48.39 35.06
CA TRP A 79 23.38 48.74 36.39
C TRP A 79 24.91 48.87 36.43
N LEU A 80 25.61 47.89 35.87
CA LEU A 80 27.07 47.86 35.84
C LEU A 80 27.65 49.04 35.04
N TYR A 81 27.00 49.42 33.94
CA TYR A 81 27.37 50.62 33.16
C TYR A 81 27.20 51.90 33.98
N ARG A 82 26.10 52.04 34.73
CA ARG A 82 25.79 53.25 35.49
C ARG A 82 26.69 53.43 36.72
N TYR A 83 26.99 52.35 37.45
CA TYR A 83 27.77 52.39 38.70
C TYR A 83 29.24 51.96 38.53
N TRP A 84 29.75 51.98 37.30
CA TRP A 84 31.10 51.48 36.96
C TRP A 84 32.23 52.12 37.77
N LYS A 85 32.11 53.42 38.10
CA LYS A 85 33.12 54.18 38.85
C LYS A 85 32.99 54.05 40.37
N GLU A 86 31.81 53.70 40.86
CA GLU A 86 31.51 53.61 42.30
C GLU A 86 31.68 52.18 42.84
N THR A 87 31.75 51.19 41.94
CA THR A 87 31.78 49.77 42.29
C THR A 87 33.20 49.25 42.48
N SER A 88 33.41 48.42 43.51
CA SER A 88 34.70 47.75 43.76
C SER A 88 35.08 46.79 42.63
N LEU A 89 36.40 46.61 42.40
CA LEU A 89 36.92 45.75 41.32
C LEU A 89 36.36 44.31 41.35
N LEU A 90 36.15 43.75 42.55
CA LEU A 90 35.62 42.40 42.73
C LEU A 90 34.19 42.27 42.16
N VAL A 91 33.28 43.18 42.53
CA VAL A 91 31.88 43.15 42.06
C VAL A 91 31.81 43.38 40.56
N ARG A 92 32.62 44.30 40.02
CA ARG A 92 32.68 44.57 38.58
C ARG A 92 33.12 43.33 37.79
N SER A 93 34.13 42.61 38.27
CA SER A 93 34.62 41.40 37.62
C SER A 93 33.58 40.27 37.65
N TYR A 94 32.93 40.06 38.80
CA TYR A 94 31.90 39.04 38.96
C TYR A 94 30.69 39.28 38.05
N LEU A 95 30.14 40.50 38.04
CA LEU A 95 28.99 40.83 37.19
C LEU A 95 29.32 40.75 35.70
N SER A 96 30.53 41.18 35.31
CA SER A 96 30.99 41.07 33.93
C SER A 96 31.08 39.60 33.50
N LEU A 97 31.66 38.74 34.34
CA LEU A 97 31.77 37.31 34.08
C LEU A 97 30.39 36.63 34.05
N ALA A 98 29.49 36.98 34.97
CA ALA A 98 28.13 36.47 34.99
C ALA A 98 27.37 36.83 33.71
N VAL A 99 27.50 38.06 33.20
CA VAL A 99 26.92 38.46 31.92
C VAL A 99 27.48 37.65 30.76
N VAL A 100 28.79 37.35 30.76
CA VAL A 100 29.40 36.48 29.74
C VAL A 100 28.80 35.06 29.78
N PHE A 101 28.63 34.46 30.95
CA PHE A 101 27.96 33.16 31.06
C PHE A 101 26.49 33.21 30.62
N LEU A 102 25.77 34.27 30.96
CA LEU A 102 24.40 34.49 30.48
C LEU A 102 24.36 34.60 28.94
N MET A 103 25.35 35.23 28.32
CA MET A 103 25.48 35.27 26.85
C MET A 103 25.75 33.88 26.25
N LEU A 104 26.54 33.03 26.91
CA LEU A 104 26.78 31.65 26.46
C LEU A 104 25.50 30.82 26.50
N ILE A 105 24.71 30.94 27.58
CA ILE A 105 23.41 30.26 27.69
C ILE A 105 22.47 30.70 26.57
N THR A 106 22.40 32.01 26.28
CA THR A 106 21.62 32.54 25.15
C THR A 106 22.09 31.96 23.81
N SER A 107 23.40 31.84 23.61
CA SER A 107 23.94 31.25 22.38
C SER A 107 23.60 29.77 22.23
N ILE A 108 23.62 29.00 23.33
CA ILE A 108 23.18 27.60 23.35
C ILE A 108 21.69 27.53 22.98
N GLY A 109 20.87 28.46 23.48
CA GLY A 109 19.48 28.58 23.08
C GLY A 109 19.32 28.80 21.57
N ILE A 110 20.01 29.79 21.00
CA ILE A 110 19.93 30.06 19.55
C ILE A 110 20.39 28.84 18.73
N PHE A 111 21.45 28.17 19.17
CA PHE A 111 21.93 26.93 18.55
C PHE A 111 20.88 25.82 18.61
N GLY A 112 20.19 25.63 19.74
CA GLY A 112 19.12 24.64 19.89
C GLY A 112 17.97 24.85 18.90
N TYR A 113 17.63 26.12 18.62
CA TYR A 113 16.62 26.46 17.62
C TYR A 113 17.08 26.10 16.20
N LEU A 114 18.29 26.52 15.81
CA LEU A 114 18.87 26.24 14.50
C LEU A 114 19.08 24.74 14.28
N SER A 115 19.58 24.02 15.29
CA SER A 115 19.82 22.59 15.24
C SER A 115 18.52 21.80 15.09
N LYS A 116 17.42 22.25 15.71
CA LYS A 116 16.11 21.63 15.50
C LYS A 116 15.63 21.83 14.05
N ALA A 117 15.69 23.06 13.54
CA ALA A 117 15.28 23.34 12.16
C ALA A 117 16.11 22.56 11.12
N HIS A 118 17.41 22.39 11.37
CA HIS A 118 18.27 21.56 10.51
C HIS A 118 17.92 20.07 10.62
N GLN A 119 17.72 19.55 11.84
CA GLN A 119 17.35 18.15 12.05
C GLN A 119 15.98 17.79 11.48
N GLU A 120 15.00 18.69 11.51
CA GLU A 120 13.69 18.45 10.87
C GLU A 120 13.83 18.33 9.34
N VAL A 121 14.69 19.15 8.72
CA VAL A 121 14.96 19.05 7.27
C VAL A 121 15.74 17.76 6.92
N SER A 122 16.73 17.38 7.73
CA SER A 122 17.51 16.14 7.54
C SER A 122 16.70 14.88 7.86
N GLY A 123 15.88 14.90 8.91
CA GLY A 123 15.05 13.78 9.36
C GLY A 123 13.94 13.44 8.37
N ASN A 124 13.26 14.47 7.83
CA ASN A 124 12.26 14.28 6.77
C ASN A 124 12.84 13.63 5.51
N SER A 125 14.13 13.83 5.24
CA SER A 125 14.78 13.19 4.10
C SER A 125 15.00 11.69 4.34
N ALA A 126 15.40 11.28 5.55
CA ALA A 126 15.54 9.86 5.90
C ALA A 126 14.20 9.11 5.89
N ASP A 127 13.15 9.71 6.43
CA ASP A 127 11.80 9.14 6.38
C ASP A 127 11.27 9.07 4.94
N ALA A 128 11.57 10.08 4.11
CA ALA A 128 11.22 10.05 2.69
C ALA A 128 11.93 8.90 1.95
N PHE A 129 13.20 8.63 2.24
CA PHE A 129 13.91 7.47 1.67
C PHE A 129 13.26 6.14 2.10
N ALA A 130 12.87 5.99 3.37
CA ALA A 130 12.19 4.78 3.84
C ALA A 130 10.81 4.58 3.18
N VAL A 131 10.07 5.65 2.92
CA VAL A 131 8.80 5.60 2.16
C VAL A 131 9.05 5.19 0.71
N VAL A 132 10.07 5.76 0.06
CA VAL A 132 10.46 5.42 -1.31
C VAL A 132 10.82 3.95 -1.42
N GLU A 133 11.69 3.44 -0.53
CA GLU A 133 12.08 2.03 -0.48
C GLU A 133 10.86 1.11 -0.30
N ARG A 134 9.89 1.48 0.53
CA ARG A 134 8.65 0.72 0.71
C ARG A 134 7.76 0.74 -0.53
N LEU A 135 7.72 1.85 -1.27
CA LEU A 135 6.99 1.94 -2.54
C LEU A 135 7.65 1.09 -3.62
N GLU A 136 8.97 1.10 -3.69
CA GLU A 136 9.77 0.35 -4.66
C GLU A 136 9.57 -1.17 -4.49
N ASN A 137 9.61 -1.64 -3.24
CA ASN A 137 9.26 -3.02 -2.89
C ASN A 137 7.81 -3.40 -3.26
N GLN A 138 6.86 -2.47 -3.16
CA GLN A 138 5.48 -2.72 -3.58
C GLN A 138 5.37 -2.82 -5.11
N ILE A 139 6.04 -1.92 -5.84
CA ILE A 139 6.08 -1.93 -7.30
C ILE A 139 6.68 -3.25 -7.80
N GLU A 140 7.79 -3.71 -7.21
CA GLU A 140 8.41 -4.99 -7.58
C GLU A 140 7.44 -6.16 -7.38
N ARG A 141 6.72 -6.20 -6.26
CA ARG A 141 5.72 -7.25 -6.00
C ARG A 141 4.57 -7.22 -7.00
N GLU A 142 4.09 -6.05 -7.39
CA GLU A 142 3.03 -5.94 -8.39
C GLU A 142 3.53 -6.31 -9.78
N ASN A 143 4.75 -5.92 -10.17
CA ASN A 143 5.37 -6.35 -11.42
C ASN A 143 5.50 -7.88 -11.49
N ASN A 144 5.95 -8.52 -10.40
CA ASN A 144 6.02 -9.98 -10.34
C ASN A 144 4.65 -10.67 -10.50
N LYS A 145 3.57 -10.07 -9.96
CA LYS A 145 2.21 -10.57 -10.19
C LYS A 145 1.77 -10.38 -11.63
N ILE A 146 2.07 -9.24 -12.23
CA ILE A 146 1.77 -8.96 -13.64
C ILE A 146 2.45 -10.00 -14.51
N THR A 147 3.75 -10.23 -14.34
CA THR A 147 4.50 -11.26 -15.09
C THR A 147 3.90 -12.65 -14.91
N LEU A 148 3.55 -13.05 -13.68
CA LEU A 148 2.91 -14.35 -13.44
C LEU A 148 1.55 -14.48 -14.16
N ILE A 149 0.76 -13.39 -14.17
CA ILE A 149 -0.53 -13.35 -14.85
C ILE A 149 -0.33 -13.38 -16.36
N GLU A 150 0.63 -12.63 -16.90
CA GLU A 150 0.98 -12.65 -18.32
C GLU A 150 1.42 -14.03 -18.77
N GLU A 151 2.29 -14.72 -18.03
CA GLU A 151 2.64 -16.11 -18.33
C GLU A 151 1.43 -17.05 -18.26
N ARG A 152 0.51 -16.84 -17.32
CA ARG A 152 -0.74 -17.62 -17.26
C ARG A 152 -1.61 -17.35 -18.48
N ILE A 153 -1.74 -16.10 -18.90
CA ILE A 153 -2.49 -15.72 -20.11
C ILE A 153 -1.83 -16.36 -21.33
N GLU A 154 -0.52 -16.26 -21.47
CA GLU A 154 0.22 -16.86 -22.58
C GLU A 154 0.06 -18.38 -22.60
N ARG A 155 0.16 -19.06 -21.44
CA ARG A 155 -0.15 -20.49 -21.33
C ARG A 155 -1.58 -20.76 -21.76
N ILE A 156 -2.57 -20.00 -21.32
CA ILE A 156 -3.98 -20.20 -21.70
C ILE A 156 -4.24 -19.88 -23.19
N GLN A 157 -3.48 -18.98 -23.80
CA GLN A 157 -3.61 -18.62 -25.21
C GLN A 157 -2.91 -19.60 -26.14
N ASN A 158 -1.72 -20.07 -25.76
CA ASN A 158 -0.93 -21.02 -26.55
C ASN A 158 -1.36 -22.47 -26.30
N ASP A 159 -1.79 -22.80 -25.09
CA ASP A 159 -2.51 -24.04 -24.78
C ASP A 159 -3.97 -23.81 -25.13
N THR A 160 -4.33 -24.14 -26.38
CA THR A 160 -5.74 -24.23 -26.78
C THR A 160 -6.39 -25.25 -25.85
N GLY A 161 -7.05 -24.74 -24.80
CA GLY A 161 -7.13 -25.37 -23.49
C GLY A 161 -7.37 -26.87 -23.49
N VAL A 162 -6.47 -27.62 -22.85
CA VAL A 162 -6.58 -29.07 -22.63
C VAL A 162 -7.00 -29.77 -23.92
N ASP A 163 -6.02 -30.08 -24.77
CA ASP A 163 -6.22 -30.88 -25.98
C ASP A 163 -6.75 -32.28 -25.62
N ASN A 164 -8.06 -32.34 -25.34
CA ASN A 164 -8.81 -33.53 -25.05
C ASN A 164 -9.00 -34.34 -26.32
N THR A 165 -8.51 -33.90 -27.48
CA THR A 165 -8.61 -34.65 -28.72
C THR A 165 -8.00 -36.03 -28.56
N GLN A 166 -6.86 -36.14 -27.85
CA GLN A 166 -6.22 -37.43 -27.62
C GLN A 166 -7.01 -38.30 -26.63
N SER A 167 -7.50 -37.73 -25.51
CA SER A 167 -8.27 -38.48 -24.50
C SER A 167 -9.65 -38.88 -25.03
N ILE A 168 -10.31 -38.03 -25.82
CA ILE A 168 -11.57 -38.30 -26.52
C ILE A 168 -11.34 -39.35 -27.61
N ALA A 169 -10.27 -39.27 -28.40
CA ALA A 169 -9.95 -40.30 -29.40
C ALA A 169 -9.75 -41.67 -28.76
N GLN A 170 -9.08 -41.73 -27.61
CA GLN A 170 -8.91 -42.96 -26.85
C GLN A 170 -10.26 -43.49 -26.31
N GLN A 171 -11.13 -42.62 -25.79
CA GLN A 171 -12.47 -43.00 -25.34
C GLN A 171 -13.34 -43.51 -26.49
N VAL A 172 -13.26 -42.88 -27.68
CA VAL A 172 -13.96 -43.33 -28.89
C VAL A 172 -13.49 -44.72 -29.30
N ALA A 173 -12.17 -44.98 -29.31
CA ALA A 173 -11.64 -46.31 -29.63
C ALA A 173 -12.09 -47.39 -28.64
N ILE A 174 -12.11 -47.08 -27.33
CA ILE A 174 -12.61 -48.02 -26.29
C ILE A 174 -14.10 -48.30 -26.50
N ARG A 175 -14.90 -47.26 -26.77
CA ARG A 175 -16.33 -47.37 -27.04
C ARG A 175 -16.57 -48.26 -28.26
N ASP A 176 -15.88 -48.00 -29.37
CA ASP A 176 -16.07 -48.72 -30.63
C ASP A 176 -15.70 -50.20 -30.48
N GLY A 177 -14.56 -50.51 -29.84
CA GLY A 177 -14.20 -51.89 -29.54
C GLY A 177 -15.16 -52.61 -28.57
N ALA A 178 -15.89 -51.88 -27.72
CA ALA A 178 -16.94 -52.46 -26.89
C ALA A 178 -18.19 -52.80 -27.71
N TRP A 179 -18.59 -51.93 -28.65
CA TRP A 179 -19.70 -52.21 -29.57
C TRP A 179 -19.41 -53.42 -30.46
N ASP A 180 -18.17 -53.58 -30.95
CA ASP A 180 -17.77 -54.74 -31.75
C ASP A 180 -17.93 -56.06 -30.97
N ARG A 181 -17.55 -56.08 -29.69
CA ARG A 181 -17.74 -57.26 -28.82
C ARG A 181 -19.22 -57.57 -28.60
N VAL A 182 -20.01 -56.55 -28.25
CA VAL A 182 -21.47 -56.71 -28.05
C VAL A 182 -22.14 -57.21 -29.33
N GLN A 183 -21.75 -56.70 -30.50
CA GLN A 183 -22.29 -57.16 -31.77
C GLN A 183 -21.91 -58.62 -32.05
N GLY A 184 -20.68 -59.03 -31.73
CA GLY A 184 -20.25 -60.43 -31.81
C GLY A 184 -21.09 -61.35 -30.92
N ASP A 185 -21.32 -60.96 -29.66
CA ASP A 185 -22.14 -61.72 -28.71
C ASP A 185 -23.60 -61.83 -29.19
N ILE A 186 -24.17 -60.75 -29.73
CA ILE A 186 -25.51 -60.75 -30.33
C ILE A 186 -25.58 -61.72 -31.51
N ASN A 187 -24.60 -61.70 -32.41
CA ASN A 187 -24.57 -62.58 -33.57
C ASN A 187 -24.46 -64.06 -33.14
N TYR A 188 -23.63 -64.36 -32.14
CA TYR A 188 -23.50 -65.71 -31.58
C TYR A 188 -24.81 -66.19 -30.95
N ALA A 189 -25.43 -65.35 -30.11
CA ALA A 189 -26.71 -65.66 -29.49
C ALA A 189 -27.83 -65.87 -30.52
N GLN A 190 -27.85 -65.07 -31.60
CA GLN A 190 -28.78 -65.26 -32.72
C GLN A 190 -28.59 -66.62 -33.40
N GLY A 191 -27.34 -67.03 -33.66
CA GLY A 191 -27.04 -68.35 -34.19
C GLY A 191 -27.57 -69.48 -33.31
N GLN A 192 -27.34 -69.41 -31.99
CA GLN A 192 -27.89 -70.39 -31.05
C GLN A 192 -29.42 -70.41 -31.04
N ILE A 193 -30.07 -69.25 -31.12
CA ILE A 193 -31.54 -69.15 -31.21
C ILE A 193 -32.04 -69.81 -32.49
N ASP A 194 -31.35 -69.64 -33.61
CA ASP A 194 -31.72 -70.24 -34.90
C ASP A 194 -31.55 -71.76 -34.87
N ASP A 195 -30.44 -72.28 -34.32
CA ASP A 195 -30.21 -73.71 -34.14
C ASP A 195 -31.30 -74.35 -33.26
N ILE A 196 -31.64 -73.71 -32.13
CA ILE A 196 -32.72 -74.17 -31.24
C ILE A 196 -34.06 -74.16 -31.98
N ARG A 197 -34.33 -73.12 -32.79
CA ARG A 197 -35.57 -73.03 -33.57
C ARG A 197 -35.67 -74.15 -34.59
N ASP A 198 -34.57 -74.50 -35.24
CA ASP A 198 -34.53 -75.56 -36.24
C ASP A 198 -34.66 -76.95 -35.58
N GLN A 199 -34.00 -77.18 -34.44
CA GLN A 199 -34.21 -78.39 -33.66
C GLN A 199 -35.67 -78.52 -33.23
N LEU A 200 -36.28 -77.45 -32.71
CA LEU A 200 -37.67 -77.46 -32.28
C LEU A 200 -38.63 -77.76 -33.45
N ARG A 201 -38.33 -77.28 -34.66
CA ARG A 201 -39.10 -77.63 -35.86
C ARG A 201 -39.02 -79.13 -36.19
N ILE A 202 -37.83 -79.73 -36.09
CA ILE A 202 -37.63 -81.17 -36.32
C ILE A 202 -38.38 -81.97 -35.25
N ASP A 203 -38.25 -81.59 -33.99
CA ASP A 203 -38.89 -82.28 -32.87
C ASP A 203 -40.43 -82.24 -33.02
N VAL A 204 -41.01 -81.09 -33.38
CA VAL A 204 -42.45 -80.96 -33.65
C VAL A 204 -42.87 -81.86 -34.82
N ALA A 205 -42.14 -81.84 -35.95
CA ALA A 205 -42.45 -82.71 -37.09
C ALA A 205 -42.39 -84.21 -36.72
N SER A 206 -41.43 -84.61 -35.88
CA SER A 206 -41.34 -85.99 -35.38
C SER A 206 -42.51 -86.38 -34.49
N GLN A 207 -43.01 -85.45 -33.67
CA GLN A 207 -44.19 -85.67 -32.83
C GLN A 207 -45.44 -85.82 -33.70
N ASP A 208 -45.60 -85.01 -34.75
CA ASP A 208 -46.71 -85.13 -35.69
C ASP A 208 -46.74 -86.53 -36.34
N THR A 209 -45.60 -87.03 -36.85
CA THR A 209 -45.52 -88.40 -37.40
C THR A 209 -45.88 -89.47 -36.36
N ARG A 210 -45.44 -89.31 -35.10
CA ARG A 210 -45.79 -90.26 -34.03
C ARG A 210 -47.29 -90.25 -33.74
N LEU A 211 -47.93 -89.07 -33.74
CA LEU A 211 -49.37 -88.96 -33.57
C LEU A 211 -50.13 -89.62 -34.72
N GLU A 212 -49.69 -89.44 -35.97
CA GLU A 212 -50.27 -90.12 -37.14
C GLU A 212 -50.21 -91.65 -36.99
N THR A 213 -49.05 -92.21 -36.61
CA THR A 213 -48.93 -93.66 -36.39
C THR A 213 -49.80 -94.17 -35.24
N LEU A 214 -50.00 -93.36 -34.19
CA LEU A 214 -50.86 -93.71 -33.08
C LEU A 214 -52.34 -93.70 -33.52
N ASP A 215 -52.75 -92.73 -34.33
CA ASP A 215 -54.08 -92.67 -34.92
C ASP A 215 -54.36 -93.87 -35.83
N GLU A 216 -53.39 -94.29 -36.65
CA GLU A 216 -53.48 -95.52 -37.45
C GLU A 216 -53.67 -96.75 -36.57
N ALA A 217 -52.84 -96.91 -35.53
CA ALA A 217 -52.94 -98.05 -34.61
C ALA A 217 -54.28 -98.08 -33.85
N VAL A 218 -54.77 -96.93 -33.40
CA VAL A 218 -56.09 -96.81 -32.75
C VAL A 218 -57.20 -97.19 -33.73
N ASN A 219 -57.11 -96.75 -35.00
CA ASN A 219 -58.08 -97.12 -36.03
C ASN A 219 -58.06 -98.63 -36.34
N ASP A 220 -56.89 -99.27 -36.40
CA ASP A 220 -56.77 -100.72 -36.58
C ASP A 220 -57.40 -101.50 -35.41
N LEU A 221 -57.08 -101.12 -34.17
CA LEU A 221 -57.67 -101.72 -32.97
C LEU A 221 -59.19 -101.56 -32.95
N ARG A 222 -59.70 -100.39 -33.35
CA ARG A 222 -61.14 -100.16 -33.50
C ARG A 222 -61.75 -101.14 -34.52
N ASN A 223 -61.11 -101.34 -35.67
CA ASN A 223 -61.63 -102.25 -36.70
C ASN A 223 -61.63 -103.72 -36.24
N ARG A 224 -60.58 -104.15 -35.53
CA ARG A 224 -60.47 -105.51 -34.96
C ARG A 224 -61.49 -105.77 -33.84
N GLY A 225 -61.80 -104.76 -33.04
CA GLY A 225 -62.85 -104.85 -32.01
C GLY A 225 -64.27 -105.04 -32.55
N VAL A 226 -64.49 -104.80 -33.86
CA VAL A 226 -65.78 -104.97 -34.54
C VAL A 226 -65.92 -106.37 -35.19
N GLU A 227 -64.87 -107.20 -35.19
CA GLU A 227 -64.91 -108.58 -35.68
C GLU A 227 -65.56 -109.52 -34.62
N THR A 228 -66.87 -109.39 -34.49
CA THR A 228 -67.69 -110.29 -33.66
C THR A 228 -67.75 -111.68 -34.31
N VAL A 229 -67.32 -112.67 -33.52
CA VAL A 229 -67.35 -114.11 -33.79
C VAL A 229 -68.70 -114.53 -34.38
N THR A 230 -68.68 -115.06 -35.60
CA THR A 230 -69.80 -115.85 -36.13
C THR A 230 -69.88 -117.14 -35.31
N VAL A 231 -70.71 -117.14 -34.27
CA VAL A 231 -71.07 -118.37 -33.55
C VAL A 231 -71.94 -119.18 -34.51
N ARG A 232 -71.39 -120.30 -35.00
CA ARG A 232 -72.18 -121.33 -35.70
C ARG A 232 -73.02 -122.07 -34.67
N GLU A 233 -74.33 -121.97 -34.78
CA GLU A 233 -75.28 -123.03 -34.41
C GLU A 233 -76.13 -123.37 -35.64
#